data_AF-A0A917IMZ5-F1
#
_entry.id   AF-A0A917IMZ5-F1
#
_cell.length_a   1.000
_cell.length_b   1.000
_cell.length_c   1.000
_cell.angle_alpha   90.00
_cell.angle_beta   90.00
_cell.angle_gamma   90.00
#
_symmetry.space_group_name_H-M   'P 1'
#
loop_
_entity.id
_entity.type
_entity.pdbx_description
1 polymer ?
#
loop_
_entity_poly.entity_id
_entity_poly.type
_entity_poly.pdbx_seq_one_letter_code
_entity_poly.pdbx_strand_id
1 'polypeptide(L)'
;MLVDVDCTGRFFDFFEKIDGRWGISRRWCIYEKDRMDPVNSSQTLQLDQELLDSFPEGYRHLAYLQTQIGYQISGHPRAGMKGPEIEELYAAGRDFLAGEPLSAIEPIPSDPILS
;
A
#
# COMPACT_ATOMS: atom_id res chain seq x y z
N MET A 1 -4.87 -14.40 19.26
CA MET A 1 -3.47 -14.85 19.15
C MET A 1 -2.64 -13.65 18.76
N LEU A 2 -1.41 -13.52 19.27
CA LEU A 2 -0.53 -12.41 18.89
C LEU A 2 0.26 -12.82 17.65
N VAL A 3 0.28 -11.94 16.66
CA VAL A 3 0.98 -12.11 15.39
C VAL A 3 1.76 -10.86 15.06
N ASP A 4 2.92 -11.03 14.44
CA ASP A 4 3.69 -9.97 13.81
C ASP A 4 3.39 -9.96 12.32
N VAL A 5 3.25 -8.77 11.73
CA VAL A 5 3.08 -8.60 10.29
C VAL A 5 4.16 -7.67 9.77
N ASP A 6 4.95 -8.18 8.82
CA ASP A 6 5.95 -7.40 8.12
C ASP A 6 5.51 -7.16 6.68
N CYS A 7 5.65 -5.92 6.23
CA CYS A 7 5.36 -5.51 4.86
C CYS A 7 6.61 -4.91 4.22
N THR A 8 6.93 -5.39 3.03
CA THR A 8 7.95 -4.81 2.15
C THR A 8 7.25 -4.03 1.04
N GLY A 9 7.57 -2.75 0.93
CA GLY A 9 7.04 -1.88 -0.10
C GLY A 9 8.01 -0.78 -0.50
N ARG A 10 7.73 -0.15 -1.64
CA ARG A 10 8.45 1.03 -2.13
C ARG A 10 7.55 2.26 -2.05
N PHE A 11 8.09 3.35 -1.55
CA PHE A 11 7.42 4.64 -1.64
C PHE A 11 7.77 5.33 -2.95
N PHE A 12 6.75 5.77 -3.69
CA PHE A 12 6.87 6.67 -4.82
C PHE A 12 6.35 8.05 -4.39
N ASP A 13 7.29 8.96 -4.16
CA ASP A 13 7.02 10.27 -3.57
C ASP A 13 7.21 11.39 -4.59
N PHE A 14 6.22 12.28 -4.64
CA PHE A 14 6.27 13.53 -5.38
C PHE A 14 6.67 14.65 -4.42
N PHE A 15 7.76 15.34 -4.73
CA PHE A 15 8.25 16.45 -3.93
C PHE A 15 7.98 17.77 -4.63
N GLU A 16 7.35 18.69 -3.92
CA GLU A 16 7.07 20.04 -4.42
C GLU A 16 7.49 21.08 -3.38
N LYS A 17 7.83 22.28 -3.86
CA LYS A 17 8.17 23.41 -3.00
C LYS A 17 6.92 24.26 -2.77
N ILE A 18 6.28 24.10 -1.62
CA ILE A 18 5.07 24.83 -1.22
C ILE A 18 5.48 25.92 -0.23
N ASP A 19 5.11 27.17 -0.51
CA ASP A 19 5.42 28.34 0.32
C ASP A 19 6.91 28.44 0.73
N GLY A 20 7.80 28.12 -0.22
CA GLY A 20 9.23 28.20 -0.01
C GLY A 20 9.86 26.98 0.68
N ARG A 21 9.08 25.95 1.04
CA ARG A 21 9.54 24.73 1.72
C ARG A 21 9.31 23.50 0.87
N TRP A 22 10.31 22.62 0.79
CA TRP A 22 10.15 21.31 0.15
C TRP A 22 9.36 20.38 1.05
N GLY A 23 8.40 19.67 0.46
CA GLY A 23 7.62 18.63 1.13
C GLY A 23 7.16 17.58 0.15
N ILE A 24 6.65 16.48 0.69
CA ILE A 24 5.98 15.44 -0.09
C ILE A 24 4.56 15.93 -0.36
N SER A 25 4.24 16.17 -1.62
CA SER A 25 2.88 16.55 -2.01
C SER A 25 1.98 15.34 -2.21
N ARG A 26 2.56 14.22 -2.68
CA ARG A 26 1.88 12.92 -2.80
C ARG A 26 2.83 11.77 -2.51
N ARG A 27 2.31 10.71 -1.88
CA ARG A 27 3.01 9.46 -1.60
C ARG A 27 2.16 8.27 -2.01
N TRP A 28 2.79 7.35 -2.72
CA TRP A 28 2.24 6.04 -3.06
C TRP A 28 3.07 4.95 -2.41
N CYS A 29 2.43 3.97 -1.79
CA CYS A 29 3.07 2.74 -1.35
C CYS A 29 2.81 1.64 -2.38
N ILE A 30 3.88 1.10 -2.94
CA ILE A 30 3.87 -0.04 -3.85
C ILE A 30 4.20 -1.27 -3.02
N TYR A 31 3.23 -2.14 -2.77
CA TYR A 31 3.40 -3.32 -1.93
C TYR A 31 4.00 -4.47 -2.74
N GLU A 32 5.08 -5.05 -2.22
CA GLU A 32 5.82 -6.10 -2.91
C GLU A 32 5.58 -7.47 -2.29
N LYS A 33 5.59 -7.53 -0.97
CA LYS A 33 5.44 -8.76 -0.21
C LYS A 33 5.05 -8.43 1.22
N ASP A 34 4.23 -9.27 1.80
CA ASP A 34 4.01 -9.30 3.23
C ASP A 34 4.10 -10.72 3.81
N ARG A 35 4.22 -10.80 5.13
CA ARG A 35 4.13 -12.05 5.89
C ARG A 35 3.40 -11.81 7.21
N MET A 36 2.81 -12.86 7.74
CA MET A 36 2.25 -12.90 9.09
C MET A 36 2.82 -14.10 9.83
N ASP A 37 3.41 -13.85 11.00
CA ASP A 37 4.02 -14.87 11.83
C ASP A 37 3.43 -14.82 13.25
N PRO A 38 3.13 -15.97 13.88
CA PRO A 38 2.73 -15.99 15.28
C PRO A 38 3.92 -15.58 16.16
N VAL A 39 3.68 -14.67 17.11
CA VAL A 39 4.71 -14.20 18.06
C VAL A 39 5.26 -15.38 18.87
N ASN A 40 4.39 -16.33 19.22
CA ASN A 40 4.82 -17.61 19.76
C ASN A 40 5.00 -18.62 18.62
N SER A 41 6.25 -18.97 18.32
CA SER A 41 6.61 -19.90 17.25
C SER A 41 6.07 -21.32 17.42
N SER A 42 5.58 -21.69 18.61
CA SER A 42 4.93 -22.99 18.84
C SER A 42 3.46 -23.01 18.38
N GLN A 43 2.90 -21.86 18.01
CA GLN A 43 1.51 -21.76 17.57
C GLN A 43 1.42 -21.89 16.06
N THR A 44 0.33 -22.49 15.58
CA THR A 44 0.04 -22.58 14.15
C THR A 44 -1.00 -21.52 13.79
N LEU A 45 -0.66 -20.70 12.80
CA LEU A 45 -1.57 -19.70 12.26
C LEU A 45 -2.57 -20.37 11.31
N GLN A 46 -3.86 -20.22 11.62
CA GLN A 46 -4.96 -20.67 10.78
C GLN A 46 -5.63 -19.42 10.19
N LEU A 47 -5.47 -19.23 8.88
CA LEU A 47 -6.06 -18.12 8.14
C LEU A 47 -7.18 -18.64 7.25
N ASP A 48 -8.19 -17.81 7.04
CA ASP A 48 -9.19 -18.03 6.00
C ASP A 48 -8.55 -17.74 4.64
N GLN A 49 -8.29 -18.80 3.87
CA GLN A 49 -7.60 -18.73 2.60
C GLN A 49 -8.43 -18.01 1.53
N GLU A 50 -9.75 -18.17 1.53
CA GLU A 50 -10.63 -17.52 0.55
C GLU A 50 -10.62 -16.00 0.75
N LEU A 51 -10.68 -15.55 2.01
CA LEU A 51 -10.55 -14.14 2.34
C LEU A 51 -9.14 -13.62 2.03
N LEU A 52 -8.10 -14.39 2.34
CA LEU A 52 -6.71 -13.98 2.09
C LEU A 52 -6.42 -13.80 0.60
N ASP A 53 -6.92 -14.71 -0.25
CA ASP A 53 -6.74 -14.66 -1.70
C ASP A 53 -7.64 -13.63 -2.40
N SER A 54 -8.62 -13.06 -1.69
CA SER A 54 -9.37 -11.89 -2.18
C SER A 54 -8.53 -10.61 -2.22
N PHE A 55 -7.41 -10.57 -1.51
CA PHE A 55 -6.50 -9.43 -1.47
C PHE A 55 -5.28 -9.64 -2.39
N PRO A 56 -4.77 -8.56 -3.00
CA PRO A 56 -3.51 -8.58 -3.73
C PRO A 56 -2.32 -9.10 -2.91
N GLU A 57 -1.51 -9.93 -3.56
CA GLU A 57 -0.46 -10.74 -2.93
C GLU A 57 0.52 -9.93 -2.06
N GLY A 58 0.90 -8.72 -2.49
CA GLY A 58 1.90 -7.91 -1.81
C GLY A 58 1.46 -7.36 -0.43
N TYR A 59 0.16 -7.39 -0.12
CA TYR A 59 -0.38 -6.80 1.11
C TYR A 59 -1.50 -7.63 1.78
N ARG A 60 -1.75 -8.85 1.31
CA ARG A 60 -2.90 -9.66 1.72
C ARG A 60 -2.98 -9.96 3.22
N HIS A 61 -1.86 -10.19 3.89
CA HIS A 61 -1.81 -10.45 5.33
C HIS A 61 -2.11 -9.19 6.15
N LEU A 62 -1.61 -8.02 5.71
CA LEU A 62 -1.96 -6.75 6.32
C LEU A 62 -3.45 -6.43 6.13
N ALA A 63 -3.97 -6.63 4.91
CA ALA A 63 -5.40 -6.47 4.62
C ALA A 63 -6.27 -7.40 5.48
N TYR A 64 -5.82 -8.65 5.64
CA TYR A 64 -6.50 -9.63 6.45
C TYR A 64 -6.63 -9.13 7.90
N LEU A 65 -5.55 -8.65 8.53
CA LEU A 65 -5.66 -8.06 9.86
C LEU A 65 -6.57 -6.85 9.91
N GLN A 66 -6.45 -5.94 8.94
CA GLN A 66 -7.27 -4.73 8.88
C GLN A 66 -8.76 -5.06 8.77
N THR A 67 -9.15 -6.07 7.99
CA THR A 67 -10.54 -6.52 7.92
C THR A 67 -11.03 -7.18 9.21
N GLN A 68 -10.18 -7.96 9.89
CA GLN A 68 -10.53 -8.57 11.18
C GLN A 68 -10.80 -7.54 12.28
N ILE A 69 -10.17 -6.37 12.22
CA ILE A 69 -10.41 -5.25 13.16
C ILE A 69 -11.49 -4.27 12.67
N GLY A 70 -12.19 -4.59 11.58
CA GLY A 70 -13.36 -3.86 11.10
C GLY A 70 -13.10 -2.78 10.06
N TYR A 71 -11.87 -2.65 9.53
CA TYR A 71 -11.62 -1.74 8.41
C TYR A 71 -12.16 -2.31 7.10
N GLN A 72 -12.75 -1.42 6.29
CA GLN A 72 -13.13 -1.74 4.92
C GLN A 72 -11.94 -1.48 4.01
N ILE A 73 -11.36 -2.56 3.50
CA ILE A 73 -10.34 -2.49 2.46
C ILE A 73 -11.06 -2.26 1.15
N SER A 74 -11.14 -1.00 0.73
CA SER A 74 -11.65 -0.67 -0.60
C SER A 74 -10.74 -1.33 -1.63
N GLY A 75 -11.35 -2.13 -2.51
CA GLY A 75 -10.68 -2.99 -3.49
C GLY A 75 -9.97 -2.26 -4.63
N HIS A 76 -9.52 -1.03 -4.42
CA HIS A 76 -8.59 -0.39 -5.34
C HIS A 76 -7.18 -0.97 -5.12
N PRO A 77 -6.43 -1.21 -6.21
CA PRO A 77 -5.13 -1.83 -6.11
C PRO A 77 -4.18 -0.86 -5.42
N ARG A 78 -3.88 -1.17 -4.17
CA ARG A 78 -2.69 -0.70 -3.49
C ARG A 78 -1.55 -1.20 -4.37
N ALA A 79 -0.95 -0.30 -5.16
CA ALA A 79 -0.17 -0.63 -6.35
C ALA A 79 0.68 -1.88 -6.12
N GLY A 80 0.28 -2.98 -6.75
CA GLY A 80 1.12 -4.17 -6.79
C GLY A 80 2.36 -3.89 -7.63
N MET A 81 3.28 -4.84 -7.68
CA MET A 81 4.47 -4.69 -8.52
C MET A 81 4.17 -4.70 -10.03
N LYS A 82 2.96 -5.08 -10.45
CA LYS A 82 2.54 -5.26 -11.84
C LYS A 82 1.08 -4.85 -12.01
N GLY A 83 0.72 -4.45 -13.23
CA GLY A 83 -0.66 -4.07 -13.58
C GLY A 83 -0.74 -2.66 -14.17
N PRO A 84 -1.91 -2.28 -14.71
CA PRO A 84 -2.12 -0.95 -15.27
C PRO A 84 -1.89 0.16 -14.24
N GLU A 85 -2.11 -0.09 -12.96
CA GLU A 85 -2.11 0.95 -11.93
C GLU A 85 -0.69 1.37 -11.52
N ILE A 86 0.27 0.44 -11.53
CA ILE A 86 1.68 0.79 -11.37
C ILE A 86 2.24 1.48 -12.63
N GLU A 87 1.74 1.11 -13.81
CA GLU A 87 2.11 1.77 -15.07
C GLU A 87 1.59 3.21 -15.14
N GLU A 88 0.34 3.44 -14.70
CA GLU A 88 -0.27 4.76 -14.52
C GLU A 88 0.51 5.61 -13.51
N LEU A 89 0.88 5.04 -12.36
CA LEU A 89 1.71 5.74 -11.36
C LEU A 89 3.04 6.20 -11.96
N TYR A 90 3.72 5.33 -12.71
CA TYR A 90 4.97 5.71 -13.38
C TYR A 90 4.75 6.69 -14.53
N ALA A 91 3.60 6.65 -15.21
CA ALA A 91 3.24 7.64 -16.22
C ALA A 91 3.06 9.03 -15.61
N ALA A 92 2.26 9.16 -14.54
CA ALA A 92 2.13 10.41 -13.82
C ALA A 92 3.46 10.90 -13.23
N GLY A 93 4.33 9.97 -12.80
CA GLY A 93 5.72 10.27 -12.43
C GLY A 93 6.49 11.00 -13.54
N ARG A 94 6.38 10.51 -14.78
CA ARG A 94 7.03 11.14 -15.94
C ARG A 94 6.42 12.49 -16.29
N ASP A 95 5.09 12.58 -16.28
CA ASP A 95 4.37 13.82 -16.59
C ASP A 95 4.72 14.92 -15.58
N PHE A 96 4.75 14.57 -14.29
CA PHE A 96 5.16 15.49 -13.23
C PHE A 96 6.58 16.02 -13.44
N LEU A 97 7.53 15.16 -13.79
CA LEU A 97 8.90 15.58 -14.08
C LEU A 97 9.01 16.44 -15.35
N ALA A 98 8.07 16.31 -16.29
CA ALA A 98 7.96 17.17 -17.46
C ALA A 98 7.32 18.54 -17.15
N GLY A 99 6.82 18.75 -15.93
CA GLY A 99 6.14 19.98 -15.52
C GLY A 99 4.65 20.00 -15.85
N GLU A 100 4.09 18.87 -16.30
CA GLU A 100 2.65 18.73 -16.50
C GLU A 100 1.94 18.63 -15.13
N PRO A 101 0.67 19.06 -15.04
CA PRO A 101 -0.10 18.89 -13.82
C PRO A 101 -0.21 17.40 -13.49
N LEU A 102 0.05 17.04 -12.23
CA LEU A 102 -0.21 15.70 -11.69
C LEU A 102 -1.68 15.33 -11.98
N SER A 103 -1.87 14.46 -12.96
CA SER A 103 -3.19 13.93 -13.32
C SER A 103 -3.79 13.17 -12.13
N ALA A 104 -5.10 12.95 -12.17
CA ALA A 104 -5.95 12.55 -11.06
C ALA A 104 -5.71 11.11 -10.55
N ILE A 105 -4.45 10.70 -10.32
CA ILE A 105 -4.19 9.59 -9.44
C ILE A 105 -4.56 10.06 -8.03
N GLU A 106 -5.77 9.69 -7.62
CA GLU A 106 -6.31 10.06 -6.32
C GLU A 106 -5.33 9.62 -5.23
N PRO A 107 -4.93 10.53 -4.32
CA PRO A 107 -4.06 10.12 -3.23
C PRO A 107 -4.73 8.95 -2.51
N ILE A 108 -3.97 7.88 -2.23
CA ILE A 108 -4.48 6.78 -1.41
C ILE A 108 -5.02 7.40 -0.12
N PRO A 109 -6.27 7.09 0.29
CA PRO A 109 -6.77 7.52 1.60
C PRO A 109 -5.73 7.14 2.65
N SER A 110 -5.40 8.07 3.54
CA SER A 110 -4.42 7.83 4.60
C SER A 110 -4.76 6.52 5.30
N ASP A 111 -3.90 5.51 5.18
CA ASP A 111 -4.00 4.32 6.01
C ASP A 111 -3.65 4.78 7.44
N PRO A 112 -4.59 4.72 8.40
CA PRO A 112 -4.37 5.26 9.75
C PRO A 112 -3.22 4.59 10.51
N ILE A 113 -2.65 3.51 9.98
CA ILE A 113 -1.48 2.82 10.54
C ILE A 113 -0.15 3.33 9.94
N LEU A 114 -0.17 3.95 8.74
CA LEU A 114 1.02 4.44 8.04
C LEU A 114 1.21 5.97 8.15
N SER A 115 0.37 6.65 8.94
CA SER A 115 0.45 8.08 9.28
C SER A 115 1.15 8.33 10.60
#